data_AF-M6HNC1-F1
#
_entry.id   AF-M6HNC1-F1
#
_cell.length_a   1.000
_cell.length_b   1.000
_cell.length_c   1.000
_cell.angle_alpha   90.00
_cell.angle_beta   90.00
_cell.angle_gamma   90.00
#
_symmetry.space_group_name_H-M   'P 1'
#
loop_
_entity.id
_entity.type
_entity.pdbx_description
1 polymer ?
#
loop_
_entity_poly.entity_id
_entity_poly.type
_entity_poly.pdbx_seq_one_letter_code
_entity_poly.pdbx_strand_id
1 'polypeptide(L)' 'MGFKTKNGKKISNELVIQVPFQISTFGQDISGEVYFTDFGSGNIFRIAKKIERFAKNDSIAC' A
#
# COMPACT_ATOMS: atom_id res chain seq x y z
N MET A 1 7.64 17.62 15.18
CA MET A 1 6.85 17.56 13.93
C MET A 1 5.45 18.07 14.25
N GLY A 2 5.08 19.29 13.85
CA GLY A 2 3.79 19.89 14.19
C GLY A 2 2.93 20.05 12.93
N PHE A 3 1.68 19.57 12.98
CA PHE A 3 0.73 19.75 11.88
C PHE A 3 0.24 21.20 11.84
N LYS A 4 0.48 21.90 10.73
CA LYS A 4 -0.03 23.26 10.51
C LYS A 4 -1.50 23.21 10.11
N THR A 5 -2.31 24.00 10.79
CA THR A 5 -3.72 24.25 10.45
C THR A 5 -3.80 25.30 9.33
N LYS A 6 -4.68 25.09 8.36
CA LYS A 6 -5.22 26.17 7.52
C LYS A 6 -6.69 26.35 7.91
N ASN A 7 -7.06 27.57 8.32
CA ASN A 7 -8.43 28.01 8.58
C ASN A 7 -9.20 27.31 9.73
N GLY A 8 -8.51 26.87 10.79
CA GLY A 8 -9.17 26.36 12.01
C GLY A 8 -9.90 25.02 11.88
N LYS A 9 -10.05 24.49 10.66
CA LYS A 9 -10.54 23.13 10.41
C LYS A 9 -9.36 22.17 10.52
N LYS A 10 -9.36 21.33 11.57
CA LYS A 10 -8.47 20.17 11.65
C LYS A 10 -8.78 19.30 10.43
N ILE A 11 -7.87 19.31 9.46
CA ILE A 11 -7.85 18.33 8.39
C ILE A 11 -7.53 17.02 9.11
N SER A 12 -8.55 16.21 9.40
CA SER A 12 -8.30 14.90 9.97
C SER A 12 -7.48 14.15 8.92
N ASN A 13 -6.27 13.75 9.29
CA ASN A 13 -5.44 12.80 8.52
C ASN A 13 -6.08 11.39 8.55
N GLU A 14 -7.39 11.32 8.50
CA GLU A 14 -8.20 10.10 8.56
C GLU A 14 -8.05 9.29 7.27
N LEU A 15 -7.43 9.88 6.25
CA LEU A 15 -7.00 9.22 5.02
C LEU A 15 -5.49 8.92 4.98
N VAL A 16 -4.76 9.06 6.09
CA VAL A 16 -3.46 8.42 6.20
C VAL A 16 -3.77 7.03 6.74
N ILE A 17 -3.98 6.08 5.82
CA ILE A 17 -4.03 4.65 6.15
C ILE A 17 -2.84 4.39 7.07
N GLN A 18 -3.11 4.06 8.34
CA GLN A 18 -2.08 3.65 9.28
C GLN A 18 -1.59 2.28 8.83
N VAL A 19 -0.67 2.28 7.88
CA VAL A 19 0.10 1.10 7.55
C VAL A 19 1.06 0.85 8.72
N PRO A 20 1.18 -0.39 9.22
CA PRO A 20 2.06 -0.70 10.35
C PRO A 20 3.56 -0.70 9.96
N PHE A 21 3.91 -0.01 8.87
CA PHE A 21 5.25 0.00 8.30
C PHE A 21 5.82 1.41 8.37
N GLN A 22 7.02 1.54 8.92
CA GLN A 22 7.80 2.77 8.88
C GLN A 22 8.67 2.74 7.62
N ILE A 23 8.06 3.10 6.48
CA ILE A 23 8.74 2.97 5.18
C ILE A 23 9.98 3.88 5.14
N SER A 24 11.15 3.30 4.89
CA SER A 24 12.43 4.02 4.78
C SER A 24 12.92 4.21 3.35
N THR A 25 12.68 3.25 2.45
CA THR A 25 13.02 3.39 1.03
C THR A 25 12.14 2.50 0.14
N PHE A 26 12.24 2.75 -1.16
CA PHE A 26 11.67 1.95 -2.23
C PHE A 26 12.78 1.49 -3.18
N GLY A 27 12.57 0.36 -3.85
CA GLY A 27 13.49 -0.17 -4.85
C GLY A 27 12.77 -0.97 -5.92
N GLN A 28 13.44 -1.14 -7.06
CA GLN A 28 12.97 -1.96 -8.17
C GLN A 28 14.10 -2.90 -8.58
N ASP A 29 13.76 -4.16 -8.90
CA ASP A 29 14.72 -5.11 -9.44
C ASP A 29 14.77 -5.10 -10.98
N ILE A 30 15.62 -5.95 -11.57
CA ILE A 30 15.78 -6.06 -13.03
C ILE A 30 14.54 -6.62 -13.75
N SER A 31 13.63 -7.28 -13.03
CA SER A 31 12.38 -7.82 -13.56
C SER A 31 11.27 -6.77 -13.54
N GLY A 32 11.53 -5.61 -12.93
CA GLY A 32 10.56 -4.53 -12.75
C GLY A 32 9.72 -4.68 -11.49
N GLU A 33 9.98 -5.67 -10.64
CA GLU A 33 9.24 -5.88 -9.40
C GLU A 33 9.60 -4.79 -8.38
N VAL A 34 8.59 -4.25 -7.69
CA VAL A 34 8.75 -3.10 -6.78
C VAL A 34 8.70 -3.55 -5.34
N TYR A 35 9.59 -2.97 -4.53
CA TYR A 35 9.77 -3.29 -3.12
C TYR A 35 9.77 -2.03 -2.26
N PHE A 36 9.44 -2.19 -0.98
CA PHE A 36 9.68 -1.19 0.06
C PHE A 36 10.35 -1.82 1.28
N THR A 37 11.06 -1.01 2.05
CA THR A 37 11.74 -1.45 3.29
C THR A 37 11.07 -0.84 4.51
N ASP A 38 10.92 -1.64 5.57
CA ASP A 38 10.46 -1.16 6.87
C ASP A 38 11.64 -0.86 7.79
N PHE A 39 11.76 0.39 8.26
CA PHE A 39 12.80 0.81 9.18
C PHE A 39 12.71 0.10 10.54
N GLY A 40 11.49 -0.18 11.01
CA GLY A 40 11.28 -0.76 12.33
C GLY A 40 11.75 -2.20 12.43
N SER A 41 11.39 -3.02 11.43
CA SER A 41 11.73 -4.46 11.42
C SER A 41 12.94 -4.82 10.56
N GLY A 42 13.38 -3.95 9.65
CA GLY A 42 14.43 -4.25 8.66
C GLY A 42 13.98 -5.17 7.52
N ASN A 43 12.69 -5.46 7.42
CA ASN A 43 12.14 -6.32 6.37
C ASN A 43 12.02 -5.59 5.02
N ILE A 44 12.12 -6.36 3.94
CA ILE A 44 11.86 -5.93 2.56
C ILE A 44 10.59 -6.61 2.07
N PHE A 45 9.61 -5.83 1.63
CA PHE A 45 8.32 -6.31 1.16
C PHE A 45 8.16 -6.03 -0.33
N ARG A 46 7.60 -7.00 -1.07
CA ARG A 46 7.24 -6.82 -2.47
C ARG A 46 5.83 -6.28 -2.62
N ILE A 47 5.64 -5.28 -3.46
CA ILE A 47 4.33 -4.77 -3.85
C ILE A 47 3.75 -5.71 -4.91
N ALA A 48 2.72 -6.45 -4.55
CA ALA A 48 2.04 -7.37 -5.46
C ALA A 48 0.62 -6.88 -5.79
N LYS A 49 0.23 -6.98 -7.06
CA LYS A 49 -1.15 -6.76 -7.47
C LYS A 49 -2.02 -7.89 -6.94
N LYS A 50 -3.06 -7.56 -6.15
CA LYS A 50 -4.11 -8.53 -5.84
C LYS A 50 -4.88 -8.87 -7.11
N ILE A 51 -4.81 -10.11 -7.56
CA ILE A 51 -5.64 -10.61 -8.66
C ILE A 51 -6.91 -11.17 -8.03
N GLU A 52 -8.02 -10.45 -8.16
CA GLU A 52 -9.33 -10.99 -7.79
C GLU A 52 -9.73 -12.03 -8.83
N ARG A 53 -9.80 -13.30 -8.41
CA ARG A 53 -10.31 -14.37 -9.27
C ARG A 53 -11.82 -14.21 -9.34
N PHE A 54 -12.32 -13.65 -10.44
CA PHE A 54 -13.72 -13.81 -10.80
C PHE A 54 -13.94 -15.30 -11.09
N ALA A 55 -14.67 -15.99 -10.21
CA ALA A 55 -15.15 -17.34 -10.49
C ALA A 55 -16.07 -17.24 -11.71
N LYS A 56 -15.58 -17.74 -12.85
CA LYS A 56 -16.35 -17.82 -14.07
C LYS A 56 -17.34 -18.98 -13.88
N ASN A 57 -18.55 -18.66 -13.41
CA ASN A 57 -19.68 -19.58 -13.47
C ASN A 57 -20.09 -19.69 -14.95
N ASP A 58 -19.33 -20.45 -15.73
CA ASP A 58 -19.74 -20.87 -17.07
C ASP A 58 -20.85 -21.92 -16.90
N SER A 59 -22.07 -21.44 -16.66
CA SER A 59 -23.28 -22.23 -16.85
C SER A 59 -23.38 -22.57 -18.34
N ILE A 60 -22.95 -23.76 -18.70
CA ILE A 60 -23.24 -24.33 -20.01
C ILE A 60 -24.71 -24.74 -19.96
N ALA A 61 -25.58 -23.84 -20.41
CA ALA A 61 -26.94 -24.21 -20.78
C ALA A 61 -26.88 -24.78 -22.21
N CYS A 62 -27.06 -26.10 -22.31
CA CYS A 62 -27.53 -26.77 -23.52
C CYS A 62 -29.03 -27.00 -23.38
#